data_AF-A0A9P7AGW4-F1
#
_entry.id   AF-A0A9P7AGW4-F1
#
_cell.length_a   1.000
_cell.length_b   1.000
_cell.length_c   1.000
_cell.angle_alpha   90.00
_cell.angle_beta   90.00
_cell.angle_gamma   90.00
#
_symmetry.space_group_name_H-M   'P 1'
#
loop_
_entity.id
_entity.type
_entity.pdbx_description
1 polymer ?
#
loop_
_entity_poly.entity_id
_entity_poly.type
_entity_poly.pdbx_seq_one_letter_code
_entity_poly.pdbx_strand_id
1 'polypeptide(L)'
;MQQLPLLHAIAQVSVLGALYKWGIERFMDKDLDVRVQHGIAACCKAVMIQHAQVANYALSERLGAQGLFKYNQLSNFYSKMRGVSIAEGDILGLSMYTLAQTYKLPLSTHPDGPLAMHEISLFDEATETVSSSSDFTQAFMQYVQLRCQLMVESMGHCMAYDATVDQGVSQCLVDLYLINAIKTDAVWYVERGMFTRKAIVHMEDVALTAALPRLDKLLAAMEVEPYVSSPIISDKCWEEFTEMLPVYSSPQVEVPAQLTLVLEQA
;
A
#
# COMPACT_ATOMS: atom_id res chain seq x y z
N MET A 1 -19.48 -1.62 -2.79
CA MET A 1 -18.65 -2.13 -1.67
C MET A 1 -17.51 -3.05 -2.12
N GLN A 2 -17.70 -4.04 -3.02
CA GLN A 2 -16.61 -4.94 -3.44
C GLN A 2 -15.49 -4.28 -4.26
N GLN A 3 -15.79 -3.27 -5.08
CA GLN A 3 -14.83 -2.63 -6.00
C GLN A 3 -13.96 -1.54 -5.35
N LEU A 4 -14.26 -1.16 -4.09
CA LEU A 4 -13.56 -0.10 -3.39
C LEU A 4 -12.05 -0.38 -3.24
N PRO A 5 -11.62 -1.55 -2.75
CA PRO A 5 -10.18 -1.86 -2.66
C PRO A 5 -9.48 -1.90 -4.02
N LEU A 6 -10.19 -2.30 -5.08
CA LEU A 6 -9.65 -2.34 -6.43
C LEU A 6 -9.35 -0.94 -6.96
N LEU A 7 -10.31 -0.01 -6.84
CA LEU A 7 -10.11 1.37 -7.27
C LEU A 7 -9.02 2.09 -6.45
N HIS A 8 -8.93 1.82 -5.15
CA HIS A 8 -7.82 2.31 -4.32
C HIS A 8 -6.48 1.75 -4.77
N ALA A 9 -6.39 0.45 -5.04
CA ALA A 9 -5.15 -0.15 -5.55
C ALA A 9 -4.75 0.43 -6.92
N ILE A 10 -5.71 0.69 -7.80
CA ILE A 10 -5.47 1.34 -9.10
C ILE A 10 -4.92 2.76 -8.92
N ALA A 11 -5.53 3.55 -8.02
CA ALA A 11 -5.07 4.89 -7.69
C ALA A 11 -3.63 4.85 -7.13
N GLN A 12 -3.38 3.97 -6.16
CA GLN A 12 -2.05 3.77 -5.56
C GLN A 12 -1.00 3.40 -6.61
N VAL A 13 -1.25 2.40 -7.46
CA VAL A 13 -0.29 2.01 -8.51
C VAL A 13 -0.01 3.16 -9.47
N SER A 14 -1.04 3.92 -9.85
CA SER A 14 -0.88 5.06 -10.77
C SER A 14 -0.03 6.17 -10.15
N VAL A 15 -0.28 6.50 -8.88
CA VAL A 15 0.48 7.51 -8.12
C VAL A 15 1.91 7.04 -7.84
N LEU A 16 2.10 5.79 -7.44
CA LEU A 16 3.43 5.22 -7.25
C LEU A 16 4.23 5.17 -8.56
N GLY A 17 3.56 5.00 -9.71
CA GLY A 17 4.19 5.13 -11.02
C GLY A 17 4.71 6.54 -11.30
N ALA A 18 3.97 7.58 -10.91
CA ALA A 18 4.40 8.97 -11.02
C ALA A 18 5.55 9.27 -10.04
N LEU A 19 5.42 8.85 -8.77
CA LEU A 19 6.48 8.96 -7.76
C LEU A 19 7.77 8.27 -8.22
N TYR A 20 7.66 7.08 -8.81
CA TYR A 20 8.80 6.32 -9.29
C TYR A 20 9.56 7.06 -10.41
N LYS A 21 8.85 7.63 -11.37
CA LYS A 21 9.45 8.44 -12.45
C LYS A 21 10.16 9.67 -11.87
N TRP A 22 9.47 10.42 -11.02
CA TRP A 22 10.04 11.58 -10.35
C TRP A 22 11.27 11.21 -9.49
N GLY A 23 11.19 10.11 -8.75
CA GLY A 23 12.26 9.59 -7.92
C GLY A 23 13.51 9.19 -8.72
N ILE A 24 13.34 8.54 -9.88
CA ILE A 24 14.46 8.24 -10.80
C ILE A 24 15.14 9.52 -11.25
N GLU A 25 14.37 10.53 -11.67
CA GLU A 25 14.96 11.78 -12.14
C GLU A 25 15.80 12.45 -11.05
N ARG A 26 15.33 12.45 -9.79
CA ARG A 26 16.08 13.00 -8.65
C ARG A 26 17.29 12.14 -8.28
N PHE A 27 17.18 10.83 -8.38
CA PHE A 27 18.28 9.91 -8.11
C PHE A 27 19.40 10.03 -9.16
N MET A 28 19.05 10.33 -10.42
CA MET A 28 19.98 10.50 -11.52
C MET A 28 20.59 11.91 -11.60
N ASP A 29 20.12 12.84 -10.77
CA ASP A 29 20.59 14.21 -10.71
C ASP A 29 21.97 14.28 -10.03
N LYS A 30 23.02 14.55 -10.83
CA LYS A 30 24.41 14.58 -10.35
C LYS A 30 24.73 15.78 -9.48
N ASP A 31 23.90 16.81 -9.52
CA ASP A 31 24.07 18.04 -8.75
C ASP A 31 23.38 17.94 -7.37
N LEU A 32 22.55 16.92 -7.17
CA LEU A 32 21.89 16.66 -5.90
C LEU A 32 22.82 15.96 -4.91
N ASP A 33 22.81 16.42 -3.65
CA ASP A 33 23.55 15.76 -2.57
C ASP A 33 23.10 14.29 -2.44
N VAL A 34 24.08 13.37 -2.43
CA VAL A 34 23.85 11.91 -2.31
C VAL A 34 23.00 11.56 -1.09
N ARG A 35 23.10 12.34 0.00
CA ARG A 35 22.30 12.13 1.20
C ARG A 35 20.83 12.49 0.97
N VAL A 36 20.55 13.53 0.17
CA VAL A 36 19.19 13.90 -0.24
C VAL A 36 18.63 12.84 -1.19
N GLN A 37 19.42 12.34 -2.14
CA GLN A 37 19.02 11.20 -2.99
C GLN A 37 18.63 9.99 -2.15
N HIS A 38 19.42 9.66 -1.12
CA HIS A 38 19.13 8.57 -0.20
C HIS A 38 17.84 8.79 0.59
N GLY A 39 17.62 10.01 1.11
CA GLY A 39 16.38 10.34 1.83
C GLY A 39 15.13 10.26 0.95
N ILE A 40 15.22 10.70 -0.31
CA ILE A 40 14.14 10.52 -1.31
C ILE A 40 13.89 9.02 -1.53
N ALA A 41 14.93 8.23 -1.74
CA ALA A 41 14.80 6.79 -1.95
C ALA A 41 14.18 6.08 -0.73
N ALA A 42 14.52 6.51 0.48
CA ALA A 42 13.92 6.01 1.72
C ALA A 42 12.41 6.34 1.81
N CYS A 43 12.02 7.58 1.51
CA CYS A 43 10.60 7.99 1.48
C CYS A 43 9.82 7.20 0.42
N CYS A 44 10.37 7.09 -0.80
CA CYS A 44 9.78 6.31 -1.88
C CYS A 44 9.59 4.84 -1.47
N LYS A 45 10.61 4.21 -0.88
CA LYS A 45 10.53 2.83 -0.42
C LYS A 45 9.45 2.66 0.65
N ALA A 46 9.43 3.53 1.66
CA ALA A 46 8.47 3.46 2.75
C ALA A 46 7.03 3.47 2.22
N VAL A 47 6.69 4.48 1.41
CA VAL A 47 5.33 4.64 0.89
C VAL A 47 4.95 3.56 -0.14
N MET A 48 5.88 3.14 -1.01
CA MET A 48 5.63 2.06 -1.98
C MET A 48 5.32 0.74 -1.28
N ILE A 49 6.08 0.40 -0.25
CA ILE A 49 5.87 -0.85 0.49
C ILE A 49 4.59 -0.80 1.33
N GLN A 50 4.32 0.33 2.00
CA GLN A 50 3.10 0.54 2.76
C GLN A 50 1.86 0.29 1.87
N HIS A 51 1.80 0.93 0.70
CA HIS A 51 0.70 0.72 -0.25
C HIS A 51 0.67 -0.69 -0.83
N ALA A 52 1.82 -1.27 -1.21
CA ALA A 52 1.86 -2.62 -1.76
C ALA A 52 1.31 -3.66 -0.77
N GLN A 53 1.66 -3.57 0.51
CA GLN A 53 1.18 -4.49 1.54
C GLN A 53 -0.32 -4.32 1.80
N VAL A 54 -0.79 -3.07 1.94
CA VAL A 54 -2.21 -2.77 2.16
C VAL A 54 -3.07 -3.24 0.99
N ALA A 55 -2.65 -2.96 -0.24
CA ALA A 55 -3.37 -3.39 -1.44
C ALA A 55 -3.41 -4.92 -1.56
N ASN A 56 -2.29 -5.61 -1.34
CA ASN A 56 -2.23 -7.07 -1.43
C ASN A 56 -3.17 -7.73 -0.41
N TYR A 57 -3.16 -7.26 0.82
CA TYR A 57 -4.04 -7.76 1.85
C TYR A 57 -5.52 -7.52 1.48
N ALA A 58 -5.86 -6.27 1.14
CA ALA A 58 -7.23 -5.89 0.85
C ALA A 58 -7.80 -6.58 -0.41
N LEU A 59 -6.98 -6.82 -1.44
CA LEU A 59 -7.40 -7.52 -2.66
C LEU A 59 -7.52 -9.03 -2.44
N SER A 60 -6.60 -9.64 -1.68
CA SER A 60 -6.64 -11.07 -1.37
C SER A 60 -7.95 -11.47 -0.69
N GLU A 61 -8.39 -10.70 0.32
CA GLU A 61 -9.66 -10.93 1.02
C GLU A 61 -10.89 -10.82 0.09
N ARG A 62 -10.81 -10.06 -1.01
CA ARG A 62 -11.92 -9.90 -1.96
C ARG A 62 -12.06 -11.07 -2.91
N LEU A 63 -11.04 -11.90 -3.06
CA LEU A 63 -11.08 -13.14 -3.84
C LEU A 63 -11.48 -14.36 -2.98
N GLY A 64 -11.80 -14.14 -1.69
CA GLY A 64 -12.14 -15.21 -0.76
C GLY A 64 -11.01 -16.22 -0.58
N ALA A 65 -11.36 -17.49 -0.32
CA ALA A 65 -10.38 -18.55 -0.10
C ALA A 65 -9.41 -18.73 -1.28
N GLN A 66 -9.86 -18.48 -2.52
CA GLN A 66 -9.02 -18.60 -3.70
C GLN A 66 -7.90 -17.54 -3.73
N GLY A 67 -8.08 -16.38 -3.08
CA GLY A 67 -7.01 -15.39 -2.91
C GLY A 67 -5.82 -15.92 -2.11
N LEU A 68 -6.05 -16.90 -1.23
CA LEU A 68 -5.02 -17.54 -0.42
C LEU A 68 -4.31 -18.70 -1.12
N PHE A 69 -4.85 -19.19 -2.25
CA PHE A 69 -4.25 -20.30 -2.97
C PHE A 69 -2.90 -19.89 -3.56
N LYS A 70 -1.87 -20.71 -3.31
CA LYS A 70 -0.49 -20.47 -3.77
C LYS A 70 -0.43 -20.16 -5.27
N TYR A 71 -1.24 -20.83 -6.08
CA TYR A 71 -1.26 -20.69 -7.54
C TYR A 71 -1.81 -19.35 -8.03
N ASN A 72 -2.63 -18.66 -7.22
CA ASN A 72 -3.12 -17.31 -7.50
C ASN A 72 -2.14 -16.21 -7.04
N GLN A 73 -0.98 -16.60 -6.52
CA GLN A 73 0.20 -15.76 -6.28
C GLN A 73 0.06 -14.60 -5.27
N LEU A 74 -1.14 -14.21 -4.83
CA LEU A 74 -1.31 -13.07 -3.90
C LEU A 74 -0.60 -13.29 -2.57
N SER A 75 -0.79 -14.44 -1.92
CA SER A 75 -0.06 -14.79 -0.68
C SER A 75 1.46 -14.81 -0.86
N ASN A 76 1.93 -15.27 -2.02
CA ASN A 76 3.35 -15.29 -2.36
C ASN A 76 3.88 -13.87 -2.58
N PHE A 77 3.12 -13.02 -3.27
CA PHE A 77 3.47 -11.63 -3.51
C PHE A 77 3.50 -10.84 -2.21
N TYR A 78 2.51 -11.00 -1.35
CA TYR A 78 2.48 -10.39 -0.01
C TYR A 78 3.73 -10.78 0.80
N SER A 79 4.09 -12.06 0.80
CA SER A 79 5.30 -12.54 1.48
C SER A 79 6.58 -11.95 0.89
N LYS A 80 6.67 -11.80 -0.43
CA LYS A 80 7.79 -11.14 -1.10
C LYS A 80 7.88 -9.65 -0.74
N MET A 81 6.76 -8.93 -0.69
CA MET A 81 6.75 -7.50 -0.31
C MET A 81 7.22 -7.29 1.14
N ARG A 82 6.91 -8.22 2.05
CA ARG A 82 7.50 -8.21 3.41
C ARG A 82 9.01 -8.48 3.39
N GLY A 83 9.52 -9.25 2.45
CA GLY A 83 10.96 -9.39 2.23
C GLY A 83 11.60 -8.06 1.82
N VAL A 84 10.99 -7.35 0.86
CA VAL A 84 11.48 -6.05 0.37
C VAL A 84 11.44 -4.97 1.46
N SER A 85 10.49 -5.05 2.40
CA SER A 85 10.42 -4.10 3.53
C SER A 85 11.62 -4.19 4.48
N ILE A 86 12.36 -5.30 4.47
CA ILE A 86 13.49 -5.59 5.36
C ILE A 86 14.82 -5.54 4.60
N ALA A 87 14.86 -6.10 3.40
CA ALA A 87 16.04 -6.12 2.56
C ALA A 87 16.45 -4.69 2.15
N GLU A 88 17.74 -4.45 1.91
CA GLU A 88 18.26 -3.13 1.46
C GLU A 88 17.90 -1.97 2.42
N GLY A 89 17.88 -2.27 3.72
CA GLY A 89 17.50 -1.35 4.79
C GLY A 89 16.07 -1.58 5.24
N ASP A 90 15.90 -2.03 6.48
CA ASP A 90 14.59 -2.14 7.11
C ASP A 90 13.91 -0.77 7.16
N ILE A 91 12.60 -0.69 6.89
CA ILE A 91 11.87 0.59 6.80
C ILE A 91 12.02 1.41 8.08
N LEU A 92 11.95 0.80 9.26
CA LEU A 92 12.11 1.53 10.52
C LEU A 92 13.55 2.04 10.65
N GLY A 93 14.53 1.20 10.33
CA GLY A 93 15.95 1.56 10.29
C GLY A 93 16.26 2.73 9.35
N LEU A 94 15.73 2.68 8.12
CA LEU A 94 15.86 3.74 7.13
C LEU A 94 15.16 5.02 7.57
N SER A 95 14.01 4.90 8.23
CA SER A 95 13.27 6.06 8.71
C SER A 95 14.04 6.80 9.80
N MET A 96 14.56 6.07 10.79
CA MET A 96 15.43 6.64 11.81
C MET A 96 16.68 7.28 11.20
N TYR A 97 17.33 6.59 10.25
CA TYR A 97 18.51 7.11 9.59
C TYR A 97 18.23 8.42 8.85
N THR A 98 17.13 8.47 8.09
CA THR A 98 16.69 9.64 7.30
C THR A 98 16.44 10.85 8.21
N LEU A 99 15.70 10.67 9.31
CA LEU A 99 15.39 11.74 10.25
C LEU A 99 16.60 12.24 11.06
N ALA A 100 17.63 11.41 11.22
CA ALA A 100 18.86 11.79 11.92
C ALA A 100 19.79 12.68 11.07
N GLN A 101 19.50 12.88 9.79
CA GLN A 101 20.35 13.66 8.89
C GLN A 101 20.04 15.16 8.97
N THR A 102 21.03 15.98 8.63
CA THR A 102 20.93 17.44 8.65
C THR A 102 20.60 18.07 7.30
N TYR A 103 20.38 17.27 6.26
CA TYR A 103 19.96 17.78 4.95
C TYR A 103 18.47 18.12 4.93
N LYS A 104 18.06 18.87 3.90
CA LYS A 104 16.65 19.15 3.63
C LYS A 104 16.21 18.37 2.40
N LEU A 105 15.09 17.67 2.51
CA LEU A 105 14.42 17.09 1.35
C LEU A 105 13.74 18.18 0.51
N PRO A 106 13.43 17.90 -0.77
CA PRO A 106 12.69 18.82 -1.61
C PRO A 106 11.39 19.24 -0.93
N LEU A 107 11.10 20.55 -0.96
CA LEU A 107 9.83 21.07 -0.48
C LEU A 107 8.71 20.69 -1.44
N SER A 108 7.50 20.61 -0.90
CA SER A 108 6.30 20.35 -1.70
C SER A 108 6.09 21.42 -2.77
N THR A 109 5.68 21.00 -3.97
CA THR A 109 5.22 21.91 -5.03
C THR A 109 3.81 22.43 -4.80
N HIS A 110 3.08 21.82 -3.85
CA HIS A 110 1.72 22.17 -3.42
C HIS A 110 1.68 22.42 -1.90
N PRO A 111 2.36 23.47 -1.39
CA PRO A 111 2.55 23.69 0.05
C PRO A 111 1.25 23.93 0.83
N ASP A 112 0.21 24.43 0.16
CA ASP A 112 -1.12 24.64 0.73
C ASP A 112 -1.99 23.36 0.65
N GLY A 113 -1.43 22.24 0.21
CA GLY A 113 -2.10 20.95 0.11
C GLY A 113 -2.24 20.27 1.49
N PRO A 114 -3.26 19.42 1.69
CA PRO A 114 -3.46 18.74 2.97
C PRO A 114 -2.27 17.91 3.43
N LEU A 115 -1.61 17.19 2.51
CA LEU A 115 -0.49 16.32 2.85
C LEU A 115 0.77 17.11 3.21
N ALA A 116 1.03 18.23 2.53
CA ALA A 116 2.15 19.11 2.85
C ALA A 116 1.97 19.77 4.23
N MET A 117 0.76 20.22 4.56
CA MET A 117 0.47 20.75 5.89
C MET A 117 0.62 19.69 6.99
N HIS A 118 0.18 18.46 6.73
CA HIS A 118 0.34 17.33 7.65
C HIS A 118 1.81 17.00 7.89
N GLU A 119 2.59 16.87 6.81
CA GLU A 119 4.04 16.65 6.89
C GLU A 119 4.67 17.71 7.79
N ILE A 120 4.52 18.99 7.47
CA ILE A 120 5.11 20.10 8.24
C ILE A 120 4.70 20.04 9.72
N SER A 121 3.41 19.84 9.99
CA SER A 121 2.90 19.78 11.36
C SER A 121 3.51 18.64 12.19
N LEU A 122 3.76 17.46 11.60
CA LEU A 122 4.39 16.36 12.31
C LEU A 122 5.82 16.72 12.76
N PHE A 123 6.57 17.45 11.91
CA PHE A 123 7.92 17.91 12.23
C PHE A 123 7.92 19.07 13.24
N ASP A 124 6.97 19.98 13.14
CA ASP A 124 6.80 21.07 14.11
C ASP A 124 6.46 20.53 15.50
N GLU A 125 5.50 19.60 15.60
CA GLU A 125 5.12 18.95 16.86
C GLU A 125 6.28 18.15 17.47
N ALA A 126 7.05 17.44 16.64
CA ALA A 126 8.26 16.74 17.08
C ALA A 126 9.32 17.73 17.61
N THR A 127 9.54 18.83 16.90
CA THR A 127 10.52 19.85 17.28
C THR A 127 10.13 20.54 18.57
N GLU A 128 8.85 20.92 18.72
CA GLU A 128 8.31 21.51 19.94
C GLU A 128 8.46 20.55 21.13
N THR A 129 8.05 19.29 20.96
CA THR A 129 8.11 18.27 22.01
C THR A 129 9.54 18.05 22.49
N VAL A 130 10.49 17.89 21.56
CA VAL A 130 11.89 17.61 21.92
C VAL A 130 12.57 18.86 22.51
N SER A 131 12.29 20.05 21.98
CA SER A 131 12.91 21.30 22.44
C SER A 131 12.38 21.76 23.81
N SER A 132 11.15 21.37 24.16
CA SER A 132 10.55 21.66 25.47
C SER A 132 11.03 20.73 26.60
N SER A 133 11.71 19.63 26.26
CA SER A 133 12.22 18.67 27.23
C SER A 133 13.58 19.08 27.80
N SER A 134 13.80 18.85 29.10
CA SER A 134 15.11 19.00 29.72
C SER A 134 16.11 17.90 29.33
N ASP A 135 15.59 16.75 28.87
CA ASP A 135 16.39 15.64 28.32
C ASP A 135 16.00 15.43 26.85
N PHE A 136 16.82 15.98 25.96
CA PHE A 136 16.66 15.89 24.51
C PHE A 136 16.63 14.42 24.05
N THR A 137 17.58 13.62 24.53
CA THR A 137 17.76 12.25 24.07
C THR A 137 16.56 11.40 24.46
N GLN A 138 16.09 11.54 25.70
CA GLN A 138 14.91 10.82 26.16
C GLN A 138 13.65 11.22 25.39
N ALA A 139 13.41 12.51 25.17
CA ALA A 139 12.25 12.99 24.42
C ALA A 139 12.29 12.53 22.96
N PHE A 140 13.46 12.58 22.33
CA PHE A 140 13.65 12.07 20.97
C PHE A 140 13.31 10.58 20.87
N MET A 141 13.81 9.75 21.79
CA MET A 141 13.52 8.31 21.80
C MET A 141 12.05 8.00 22.05
N GLN A 142 11.39 8.74 22.94
CA GLN A 142 9.99 8.48 23.30
C GLN A 142 8.98 9.02 22.29
N TYR A 143 9.30 10.12 21.62
CA TYR A 143 8.37 10.76 20.69
C TYR A 143 8.75 10.51 19.23
N VAL A 144 9.95 10.92 18.82
CA VAL A 144 10.39 10.88 17.41
C VAL A 144 10.67 9.46 16.96
N GLN A 145 11.44 8.69 17.72
CA GLN A 145 11.83 7.34 17.32
C GLN A 145 10.62 6.41 17.15
N LEU A 146 9.61 6.53 18.00
CA LEU A 146 8.37 5.73 17.88
C LEU A 146 7.52 6.11 16.66
N ARG A 147 7.69 7.32 16.13
CA ARG A 147 6.91 7.87 15.02
C ARG A 147 7.72 8.02 13.74
N CYS A 148 8.99 7.62 13.74
CA CYS A 148 9.90 7.93 12.63
C CYS A 148 9.40 7.37 11.29
N GLN A 149 8.86 6.15 11.29
CA GLN A 149 8.27 5.55 10.10
C GLN A 149 7.06 6.35 9.61
N LEU A 150 6.14 6.76 10.49
CA LEU A 150 4.99 7.60 10.13
C LEU A 150 5.43 8.92 9.51
N MET A 151 6.45 9.57 10.10
CA MET A 151 6.96 10.84 9.58
C MET A 151 7.54 10.67 8.17
N VAL A 152 8.35 9.65 7.93
CA VAL A 152 8.94 9.36 6.61
C VAL A 152 7.90 8.91 5.60
N GLU A 153 6.89 8.14 6.01
CA GLU A 153 5.75 7.79 5.17
C GLU A 153 4.92 9.04 4.80
N SER A 154 4.71 9.99 5.72
CA SER A 154 4.02 11.26 5.45
C SER A 154 4.77 12.10 4.39
N MET A 155 6.10 12.20 4.50
CA MET A 155 6.93 12.82 3.46
C MET A 155 6.77 12.10 2.11
N GLY A 156 6.78 10.76 2.12
CA GLY A 156 6.57 9.95 0.93
C GLY A 156 5.19 10.15 0.29
N HIS A 157 4.13 10.26 1.08
CA HIS A 157 2.79 10.58 0.60
C HIS A 157 2.71 11.97 -0.05
N CYS A 158 3.35 12.97 0.57
CA CYS A 158 3.45 14.33 0.05
C CYS A 158 4.16 14.34 -1.32
N MET A 159 5.35 13.73 -1.41
CA MET A 159 6.10 13.59 -2.67
C MET A 159 5.29 12.86 -3.75
N ALA A 160 4.56 11.81 -3.37
CA ALA A 160 3.77 11.02 -4.32
C ALA A 160 2.59 11.83 -4.89
N TYR A 161 1.91 12.59 -4.03
CA TYR A 161 0.83 13.48 -4.44
C TYR A 161 1.34 14.56 -5.40
N ASP A 162 2.40 15.26 -5.02
CA ASP A 162 3.01 16.31 -5.83
C ASP A 162 3.43 15.79 -7.21
N ALA A 163 4.20 14.70 -7.23
CA ALA A 163 4.64 14.07 -8.48
C ALA A 163 3.46 13.70 -9.39
N THR A 164 2.35 13.26 -8.81
CA THR A 164 1.15 12.83 -9.53
C THR A 164 0.39 14.03 -10.13
N VAL A 165 0.23 15.10 -9.36
CA VAL A 165 -0.40 16.35 -9.82
C VAL A 165 0.44 16.98 -10.93
N ASP A 166 1.75 17.08 -10.72
CA ASP A 166 2.67 17.73 -11.65
C ASP A 166 2.81 16.95 -12.98
N GLN A 167 2.68 15.63 -12.95
CA GLN A 167 2.67 14.77 -14.15
C GLN A 167 1.30 14.65 -14.82
N GLY A 168 0.26 15.31 -14.30
CA GLY A 168 -1.07 15.34 -14.93
C GLY A 168 -1.80 13.99 -14.92
N VAL A 169 -1.60 13.18 -13.89
CA VAL A 169 -2.41 11.96 -13.70
C VAL A 169 -3.88 12.34 -13.51
N SER A 170 -4.78 11.47 -13.98
CA SER A 170 -6.23 11.72 -13.94
C SER A 170 -6.73 12.11 -12.54
N GLN A 171 -7.46 13.22 -12.44
CA GLN A 171 -7.94 13.77 -11.16
C GLN A 171 -8.66 12.76 -10.28
N CYS A 172 -9.52 11.90 -10.83
CA CYS A 172 -10.22 10.87 -10.04
C CYS A 172 -9.27 9.91 -9.31
N LEU A 173 -8.06 9.65 -9.83
CA LEU A 173 -7.05 8.82 -9.17
C LEU A 173 -6.27 9.61 -8.12
N VAL A 174 -5.97 10.88 -8.42
CA VAL A 174 -5.38 11.82 -7.45
C VAL A 174 -6.28 11.95 -6.22
N ASP A 175 -7.58 12.14 -6.42
CA ASP A 175 -8.56 12.30 -5.35
C ASP A 175 -8.66 11.02 -4.50
N LEU A 176 -8.75 9.84 -5.15
CA LEU A 176 -8.76 8.55 -4.44
C LEU A 176 -7.49 8.35 -3.61
N TYR A 177 -6.33 8.70 -4.17
CA TYR A 177 -5.06 8.62 -3.47
C TYR A 177 -4.98 9.58 -2.28
N LEU A 178 -5.33 10.85 -2.49
CA LEU A 178 -5.34 11.87 -1.43
C LEU A 178 -6.21 11.43 -0.26
N ILE A 179 -7.40 10.89 -0.54
CA ILE A 179 -8.30 10.38 0.49
C ILE A 179 -7.70 9.16 1.21
N ASN A 180 -7.03 8.27 0.47
CA ASN A 180 -6.33 7.14 1.06
C ASN A 180 -5.21 7.60 2.01
N ALA A 181 -4.40 8.57 1.60
CA ALA A 181 -3.35 9.17 2.42
C ALA A 181 -3.92 9.91 3.63
N ILE A 182 -4.99 10.70 3.48
CA ILE A 182 -5.68 11.36 4.61
C ILE A 182 -6.17 10.32 5.64
N LYS A 183 -6.64 9.16 5.18
CA LYS A 183 -7.15 8.11 6.07
C LYS A 183 -6.06 7.42 6.92
N THR A 184 -4.78 7.54 6.57
CA THR A 184 -3.70 6.96 7.40
C THR A 184 -3.55 7.71 8.73
N ASP A 185 -3.95 8.98 8.78
CA ASP A 185 -4.00 9.81 9.99
C ASP A 185 -5.23 10.73 10.02
N ALA A 186 -6.42 10.16 9.83
CA ALA A 186 -7.66 10.93 9.74
C ALA A 186 -7.96 11.76 11.01
N VAL A 187 -7.38 11.39 12.15
CA VAL A 187 -7.56 12.09 13.42
C VAL A 187 -6.92 13.48 13.33
N TRP A 188 -5.66 13.57 12.88
CA TRP A 188 -4.97 14.85 12.75
C TRP A 188 -5.74 15.83 11.86
N TYR A 189 -6.21 15.39 10.69
CA TYR A 189 -6.95 16.24 9.76
C TYR A 189 -8.27 16.76 10.33
N VAL A 190 -8.93 15.95 11.17
CA VAL A 190 -10.17 16.33 11.85
C VAL A 190 -9.89 17.29 13.01
N GLU A 191 -8.84 17.05 13.80
CA GLU A 191 -8.44 17.91 14.92
C GLU A 191 -7.99 19.30 14.44
N ARG A 192 -7.31 19.38 13.31
CA ARG A 192 -6.94 20.64 12.65
C ARG A 192 -8.11 21.35 11.97
N GLY A 193 -9.31 20.76 11.98
CA GLY A 193 -10.51 21.33 11.38
C GLY A 193 -10.51 21.38 9.85
N MET A 194 -9.59 20.66 9.19
CA MET A 194 -9.50 20.64 7.73
C MET A 194 -10.66 19.87 7.12
N PHE A 195 -11.04 18.75 7.75
CA PHE A 195 -12.15 17.92 7.29
C PHE A 195 -13.01 17.44 8.46
N THR A 196 -14.25 17.08 8.14
CA THR A 196 -15.07 16.26 9.05
C THR A 196 -14.99 14.80 8.63
N ARG A 197 -15.23 13.87 9.56
CA ARG A 197 -15.36 12.43 9.23
C ARG A 197 -16.37 12.18 8.10
N LYS A 198 -17.50 12.91 8.11
CA LYS A 198 -18.53 12.82 7.07
C LYS A 198 -18.03 13.36 5.72
N ALA A 199 -17.26 14.44 5.72
CA ALA A 199 -16.68 14.99 4.50
C ALA A 199 -15.69 14.02 3.85
N ILE A 200 -14.81 13.37 4.63
CA ILE A 200 -13.85 12.37 4.11
C ILE A 200 -14.59 11.22 3.40
N VAL A 201 -15.65 10.69 4.01
CA VAL A 201 -16.47 9.62 3.40
C VAL A 201 -17.16 10.10 2.13
N HIS A 202 -17.69 11.33 2.13
CA HIS A 202 -18.36 11.87 0.96
C HIS A 202 -17.40 12.13 -0.21
N MET A 203 -16.20 12.67 0.07
CA MET A 203 -15.15 12.85 -0.93
C MET A 203 -14.76 11.52 -1.57
N GLU A 204 -14.70 10.44 -0.77
CA GLU A 204 -14.40 9.10 -1.29
C GLU A 204 -15.48 8.62 -2.25
N ASP A 205 -16.74 8.75 -1.86
CA ASP A 205 -17.88 8.35 -2.69
C ASP A 205 -17.92 9.11 -4.03
N VAL A 206 -17.62 10.41 -4.01
CA VAL A 206 -17.51 11.23 -5.23
C VAL A 206 -16.36 10.75 -6.12
N ALA A 207 -15.17 10.52 -5.55
CA ALA A 207 -14.00 10.07 -6.31
C ALA A 207 -14.21 8.67 -6.91
N LEU A 208 -14.86 7.76 -6.16
CA LEU A 208 -15.24 6.43 -6.64
C LEU A 208 -16.25 6.51 -7.79
N THR A 209 -17.29 7.33 -7.64
CA THR A 209 -18.31 7.53 -8.66
C THR A 209 -17.71 8.05 -9.96
N ALA A 210 -16.68 8.91 -9.88
CA ALA A 210 -15.96 9.40 -11.04
C ALA A 210 -15.02 8.35 -11.67
N ALA A 211 -14.39 7.49 -10.86
CA ALA A 211 -13.44 6.49 -11.34
C ALA A 211 -14.12 5.24 -11.92
N LEU A 212 -15.26 4.82 -11.35
CA LEU A 212 -15.88 3.54 -11.67
C LEU A 212 -16.25 3.35 -13.15
N PRO A 213 -16.84 4.33 -13.86
CA PRO A 213 -17.13 4.21 -15.30
C PRO A 213 -15.89 4.03 -16.18
N ARG A 214 -14.70 4.29 -15.62
CA ARG A 214 -13.41 4.22 -16.33
C ARG A 214 -12.59 2.98 -15.96
N LEU A 215 -13.13 2.09 -15.12
CA LEU A 215 -12.40 0.95 -14.55
C LEU A 215 -11.68 0.13 -15.63
N ASP A 216 -12.38 -0.30 -16.68
CA ASP A 216 -11.79 -1.13 -17.73
C ASP A 216 -10.64 -0.41 -18.47
N LYS A 217 -10.83 0.89 -18.74
CA LYS A 217 -9.79 1.72 -19.37
C LYS A 217 -8.56 1.88 -18.46
N LEU A 218 -8.79 2.02 -17.15
CA LEU A 218 -7.72 2.14 -16.16
C LEU A 218 -6.94 0.83 -16.02
N LEU A 219 -7.61 -0.32 -16.03
CA LEU A 219 -6.97 -1.64 -16.01
C LEU A 219 -6.18 -1.90 -17.29
N ALA A 220 -6.76 -1.61 -18.47
CA ALA A 220 -6.08 -1.78 -19.75
C ALA A 220 -4.80 -0.94 -19.84
N ALA A 221 -4.80 0.27 -19.28
CA ALA A 221 -3.64 1.16 -19.27
C ALA A 221 -2.46 0.66 -18.40
N MET A 222 -2.67 -0.36 -17.55
CA MET A 222 -1.59 -0.95 -16.76
C MET A 222 -0.73 -1.93 -17.55
N GLU A 223 -1.23 -2.45 -18.67
CA GLU A 223 -0.52 -3.37 -19.57
C GLU A 223 0.06 -4.62 -18.86
N VAL A 224 -0.60 -5.08 -17.79
CA VAL A 224 -0.12 -6.19 -16.95
C VAL A 224 -0.57 -7.58 -17.42
N GLU A 225 -1.56 -7.64 -18.33
CA GLU A 225 -2.20 -8.90 -18.77
C GLU A 225 -1.18 -9.99 -19.19
N PRO A 226 -0.11 -9.71 -19.95
CA PRO A 226 0.88 -10.72 -20.35
C PRO A 226 1.67 -11.33 -19.19
N TYR A 227 1.69 -10.68 -18.02
CA TYR A 227 2.46 -11.09 -16.85
C TYR A 227 1.61 -11.83 -15.81
N VAL A 228 0.29 -11.89 -15.99
CA VAL A 228 -0.62 -12.56 -15.05
C VAL A 228 -0.65 -14.06 -15.35
N SER A 229 -0.16 -14.87 -14.41
CA SER A 229 -0.11 -16.34 -14.50
C SER A 229 -1.10 -17.04 -13.57
N SER A 230 -1.98 -16.29 -12.90
CA SER A 230 -2.92 -16.83 -11.93
C SER A 230 -4.07 -17.56 -12.63
N PRO A 231 -4.41 -18.81 -12.25
CA PRO A 231 -5.47 -19.56 -12.91
C PRO A 231 -6.87 -18.99 -12.66
N ILE A 232 -7.08 -18.21 -11.60
CA ILE A 232 -8.39 -17.59 -11.26
C ILE A 232 -8.86 -16.51 -12.26
N ILE A 233 -8.04 -16.11 -13.24
CA ILE A 233 -8.39 -15.02 -14.17
C ILE A 233 -9.54 -15.36 -15.11
N SER A 234 -9.78 -16.65 -15.37
CA SER A 234 -10.90 -17.11 -16.19
C SER A 234 -11.25 -18.56 -15.87
N ASP A 235 -12.50 -18.95 -16.13
CA ASP A 235 -12.96 -20.34 -15.96
C ASP A 235 -12.11 -21.31 -16.76
N LYS A 236 -11.74 -20.94 -18.00
CA LYS A 236 -10.86 -21.74 -18.85
C LYS A 236 -9.49 -21.97 -18.21
N CYS A 237 -8.84 -20.93 -17.71
CA CYS A 237 -7.53 -21.07 -17.05
C CYS A 237 -7.64 -21.90 -15.76
N TRP A 238 -8.78 -21.81 -15.06
CA TRP A 238 -9.04 -22.60 -13.87
C TRP A 238 -9.21 -24.09 -14.20
N GLU A 239 -9.99 -24.41 -15.23
CA GLU A 239 -10.18 -25.78 -15.73
C GLU A 239 -8.84 -26.41 -16.16
N GLU A 240 -8.10 -25.74 -17.05
CA GLU A 240 -6.78 -26.18 -17.51
C GLU A 240 -5.81 -26.42 -16.32
N PHE A 241 -5.87 -25.55 -15.31
CA PHE A 241 -5.09 -25.73 -14.10
C PHE A 241 -5.51 -26.95 -13.29
N THR A 242 -6.81 -27.18 -13.11
CA THR A 242 -7.31 -28.34 -12.35
C THR A 242 -6.96 -29.68 -13.00
N GLU A 243 -6.94 -29.75 -14.33
CA GLU A 243 -6.54 -30.95 -15.08
C GLU A 243 -5.06 -31.31 -14.88
N MET A 244 -4.21 -30.31 -14.61
CA MET A 244 -2.78 -30.53 -14.34
C MET A 244 -2.49 -31.02 -12.91
N LEU A 245 -3.47 -31.01 -12.01
CA LEU A 245 -3.26 -31.40 -10.62
C LEU A 245 -3.20 -32.93 -10.47
N PRO A 246 -2.30 -33.45 -9.59
CA PRO A 246 -2.21 -34.88 -9.35
C PRO A 246 -3.50 -35.42 -8.71
N VAL A 247 -4.05 -36.48 -9.30
CA VAL A 247 -5.18 -37.21 -8.74
C VAL A 247 -4.65 -38.33 -7.85
N TYR A 248 -5.04 -38.31 -6.57
CA TYR A 248 -4.71 -39.37 -5.62
C TYR A 248 -5.94 -40.23 -5.37
N SER A 249 -5.81 -41.52 -5.64
CA SER A 249 -6.85 -42.52 -5.38
C SER A 249 -6.53 -43.28 -4.11
N SER A 250 -7.52 -43.58 -3.26
CA SER A 250 -7.33 -44.56 -2.20
C SER A 250 -7.28 -45.98 -2.80
N PRO A 251 -6.58 -46.94 -2.19
CA PRO A 251 -6.80 -48.35 -2.47
C PRO A 251 -8.30 -48.65 -2.28
N GLN A 252 -8.89 -49.44 -3.18
CA GLN A 252 -10.24 -49.93 -2.99
C GLN A 252 -10.28 -50.71 -1.67
N VAL A 253 -11.00 -50.19 -0.68
CA VAL A 253 -11.37 -50.98 0.50
C VAL A 253 -12.49 -51.90 0.02
N GLU A 254 -12.19 -53.17 -0.19
CA GLU A 254 -13.22 -54.20 -0.30
C GLU A 254 -14.00 -54.19 1.01
N VAL A 255 -15.18 -53.57 1.01
CA VAL A 255 -16.14 -53.69 2.11
C VAL A 255 -16.66 -55.13 2.04
N PRO A 256 -16.38 -56.00 3.03
CA PRO A 256 -16.91 -57.35 3.01
C PRO A 256 -18.44 -57.29 3.01
N ALA A 257 -19.05 -57.97 2.04
CA ALA A 257 -20.50 -58.13 2.03
C ALA A 257 -20.94 -58.90 3.28
N GLN A 258 -21.87 -58.31 4.03
CA GLN A 258 -22.70 -58.91 5.09
C GLN A 258 -22.07 -59.09 6.48
N LEU A 259 -22.40 -58.15 7.38
CA LEU A 259 -22.86 -58.49 8.72
C LEU A 259 -24.35 -58.17 8.80
N THR A 260 -25.16 -59.09 8.26
CA THR A 260 -26.59 -59.14 8.57
C THR A 260 -26.69 -59.52 10.05
N LEU A 261 -26.87 -58.52 10.92
CA LEU A 261 -27.17 -58.73 12.33
C LEU A 261 -28.48 -59.51 12.44
N VAL A 262 -28.37 -60.79 12.79
CA VAL A 262 -29.48 -61.61 13.28
C VAL A 262 -29.86 -61.07 14.66
N LEU A 263 -30.89 -60.23 14.70
CA LEU A 263 -31.60 -59.86 15.93
C LEU A 263 -33.10 -60.05 15.72
N GLU A 264 -33.52 -61.30 15.56
CA GLU A 264 -34.90 -61.73 15.83
C GLU A 264 -34.86 -63.15 16.40
N GLN A 265 -34.67 -63.28 17.73
CA GLN A 265 -35.30 -64.29 18.59
C GLN A 265 -35.26 -63.81 20.05
N ALA A 266 -36.35 -63.17 20.47
CA ALA A 266 -36.87 -63.18 21.84
C ALA A 266 -38.39 -62.99 21.76
#